data_AF-A0A1C0AD13-F1
#
_entry.id   AF-A0A1C0AD13-F1
#
_cell.length_a   1.000
_cell.length_b   1.000
_cell.length_c   1.000
_cell.angle_alpha   90.00
_cell.angle_beta   90.00
_cell.angle_gamma   90.00
#
_symmetry.space_group_name_H-M   'P 1'
#
loop_
_entity.id
_entity.type
_entity.pdbx_description
1 polymer ?
#
loop_
_entity_poly.entity_id
_entity_poly.type
_entity_poly.pdbx_seq_one_letter_code
_entity_poly.pdbx_strand_id
1 'polypeptide(L)'
;MVKKLIFLLVIVLSVVFVIYHNNNSTQDLANKQEDNIFNPQEVKLGDKIVGMTIDSLSLHQIQNSDRYSATVQFLGEVIVDGRYINYEDDEFLGDSVAFEVSSETEHRLPKLNFDERRTWFVFNNQDMAKDIFGKRAPDGYAKVAIKDYLICYAPTEVFNEARLVEVIDVAD
;
A
#
# COMPACT_ATOMS: atom_id res chain seq x y z
N MET A 1 -23.37 -59.97 3.59
CA MET A 1 -22.00 -59.51 3.21
C MET A 1 -22.00 -58.19 2.44
N VAL A 2 -22.92 -57.97 1.48
CA VAL A 2 -22.93 -56.79 0.58
C VAL A 2 -23.07 -55.43 1.29
N LYS A 3 -23.85 -55.31 2.37
CA LYS A 3 -24.05 -54.04 3.10
C LYS A 3 -22.78 -53.47 3.74
N LYS A 4 -21.85 -54.31 4.21
CA LYS A 4 -20.58 -53.85 4.80
C LYS A 4 -19.63 -53.28 3.74
N LEU A 5 -19.66 -53.81 2.52
CA LEU A 5 -18.81 -53.36 1.42
C LEU A 5 -19.26 -51.98 0.90
N ILE A 6 -20.57 -51.76 0.80
CA ILE A 6 -21.14 -50.46 0.39
C ILE A 6 -20.83 -49.38 1.42
N PHE A 7 -20.94 -49.70 2.73
CA PHE A 7 -20.65 -48.74 3.79
C PHE A 7 -19.17 -48.32 3.82
N LEU A 8 -18.25 -49.26 3.58
CA LEU A 8 -16.83 -48.97 3.49
C LEU A 8 -16.49 -48.06 2.29
N LEU A 9 -17.14 -48.30 1.14
CA LEU A 9 -16.93 -47.49 -0.07
C LEU A 9 -17.38 -46.03 0.11
N VAL A 10 -18.51 -45.81 0.79
CA VAL A 10 -19.03 -44.46 1.08
C VAL A 10 -18.12 -43.69 2.04
N ILE A 11 -17.52 -44.38 3.02
CA ILE A 11 -16.55 -43.76 3.94
C ILE A 11 -15.27 -43.39 3.19
N VAL A 12 -14.76 -44.27 2.33
CA VAL A 12 -13.54 -43.96 1.55
C VAL A 12 -13.78 -42.79 0.60
N LEU A 13 -14.93 -42.74 -0.08
CA LEU A 13 -15.27 -41.62 -0.97
C LEU A 13 -15.45 -40.30 -0.23
N SER A 14 -16.06 -40.31 0.96
CA SER A 14 -16.21 -39.09 1.76
C SER A 14 -14.89 -38.62 2.38
N VAL A 15 -14.00 -39.52 2.80
CA VAL A 15 -12.64 -39.16 3.25
C VAL A 15 -11.81 -38.58 2.10
N VAL A 16 -11.86 -39.17 0.91
CA VAL A 16 -11.17 -38.64 -0.29
C VAL A 16 -11.74 -37.28 -0.69
N PHE A 17 -13.06 -37.09 -0.65
CA PHE A 17 -13.71 -35.81 -0.94
C PHE A 17 -13.29 -34.72 0.06
N VAL A 18 -13.23 -35.04 1.35
CA VAL A 18 -12.77 -34.11 2.39
C VAL A 18 -11.29 -33.76 2.22
N ILE A 19 -10.43 -34.73 1.92
CA ILE A 19 -8.99 -34.46 1.65
C ILE A 19 -8.82 -33.60 0.40
N TYR A 20 -9.57 -33.87 -0.68
CA TYR A 20 -9.53 -33.09 -1.91
C TYR A 20 -10.01 -31.65 -1.70
N HIS A 21 -11.08 -31.44 -0.93
CA HIS A 21 -11.57 -30.09 -0.62
C HIS A 21 -10.67 -29.32 0.35
N ASN A 22 -10.07 -30.00 1.35
CA ASN A 22 -9.16 -29.34 2.29
C ASN A 22 -7.84 -28.93 1.63
N ASN A 23 -7.28 -29.76 0.74
CA ASN A 23 -5.99 -29.46 0.10
C ASN A 23 -6.06 -28.28 -0.89
N ASN A 24 -7.23 -27.97 -1.43
CA ASN A 24 -7.44 -26.80 -2.28
C ASN A 24 -7.66 -25.49 -1.48
N SER A 25 -7.94 -25.57 -0.18
CA SER A 25 -8.18 -24.38 0.65
C SER A 25 -6.92 -23.79 1.28
N THR A 26 -5.87 -24.60 1.48
CA THR A 26 -4.65 -24.18 2.19
C THR A 26 -3.55 -23.64 1.27
N GLN A 27 -3.62 -23.91 -0.04
CA GLN A 27 -2.68 -23.39 -1.04
C GLN A 27 -3.06 -21.99 -1.57
N ASP A 28 -4.33 -21.59 -1.42
CA ASP A 28 -4.85 -20.32 -1.94
C ASP A 28 -4.73 -19.14 -0.95
N LEU A 29 -4.49 -19.43 0.34
CA LEU A 29 -4.36 -18.43 1.40
C LEU A 29 -2.90 -18.02 1.70
N ALA A 30 -1.92 -18.65 1.05
CA ALA A 30 -0.51 -18.42 1.35
C ALA A 30 0.20 -17.47 0.36
N ASN A 31 -0.44 -17.04 -0.73
CA ASN A 31 0.24 -16.21 -1.72
C ASN A 31 -0.65 -15.36 -2.64
N LYS A 32 -1.83 -14.91 -2.18
CA LYS A 32 -2.49 -13.80 -2.85
C LYS A 32 -1.88 -12.51 -2.29
N GLN A 33 -0.75 -12.11 -2.86
CA GLN A 33 -0.31 -10.72 -2.75
C GLN A 33 -1.50 -9.89 -3.24
N GLU A 34 -2.18 -9.21 -2.31
CA GLU A 34 -3.24 -8.28 -2.68
C GLU A 34 -2.62 -7.26 -3.63
N ASP A 35 -3.23 -7.08 -4.80
CA ASP A 35 -2.72 -6.12 -5.79
C ASP A 35 -2.75 -4.74 -5.15
N ASN A 36 -1.60 -4.07 -5.15
CA ASN A 36 -1.47 -2.72 -4.61
C ASN A 36 -2.00 -1.68 -5.59
N ILE A 37 -2.17 -2.07 -6.85
CA ILE A 37 -2.72 -1.24 -7.91
C ILE A 37 -4.24 -1.35 -7.90
N PHE A 38 -4.94 -0.21 -7.87
CA PHE A 38 -6.40 -0.18 -7.87
C PHE A 38 -6.98 0.89 -8.81
N ASN A 39 -8.17 0.63 -9.34
CA ASN A 39 -8.96 1.62 -10.05
C ASN A 39 -9.80 2.39 -9.02
N PRO A 40 -9.61 3.71 -8.84
CA PRO A 40 -10.36 4.44 -7.83
C PRO A 40 -11.86 4.51 -8.13
N GLN A 41 -12.30 4.27 -9.38
CA GLN A 41 -13.72 4.22 -9.75
C GLN A 41 -14.44 2.94 -9.31
N GLU A 42 -13.70 1.90 -8.93
CA GLU A 42 -14.23 0.58 -8.60
C GLU A 42 -14.23 0.28 -7.10
N VAL A 43 -13.60 1.15 -6.30
CA VAL A 43 -13.47 1.02 -4.85
C VAL A 43 -14.42 1.96 -4.11
N LYS A 44 -14.63 1.68 -2.83
CA LYS A 44 -15.47 2.49 -1.93
C LYS A 44 -14.85 2.59 -0.54
N LEU A 45 -15.42 3.48 0.28
CA LEU A 45 -15.03 3.62 1.68
C LEU A 45 -15.13 2.28 2.42
N GLY A 46 -14.11 1.97 3.22
CA GLY A 46 -13.99 0.73 3.96
C GLY A 46 -13.38 -0.44 3.18
N ASP A 47 -13.18 -0.34 1.86
CA ASP A 47 -12.42 -1.33 1.10
C ASP A 47 -10.95 -1.33 1.56
N LYS A 48 -10.28 -2.48 1.40
CA LYS A 48 -8.86 -2.65 1.74
C LYS A 48 -8.02 -2.85 0.50
N ILE A 49 -6.91 -2.12 0.43
CA ILE A 49 -5.86 -2.26 -0.58
C ILE A 49 -4.55 -2.49 0.18
N VAL A 50 -3.90 -3.63 -0.04
CA VAL A 50 -2.69 -4.06 0.68
C VAL A 50 -2.79 -3.88 2.20
N GLY A 51 -3.91 -4.31 2.78
CA GLY A 51 -4.17 -4.20 4.22
C GLY A 51 -4.52 -2.78 4.73
N MET A 52 -4.38 -1.73 3.93
CA MET A 52 -4.78 -0.36 4.28
C MET A 52 -6.24 -0.11 3.90
N THR A 53 -7.01 0.54 4.77
CA THR A 53 -8.46 0.76 4.60
C THR A 53 -8.73 2.14 4.03
N ILE A 54 -9.57 2.25 3.00
CA ILE A 54 -9.98 3.54 2.43
C ILE A 54 -10.88 4.29 3.43
N ASP A 55 -10.41 5.43 3.91
CA ASP A 55 -11.11 6.33 4.84
C ASP A 55 -11.92 7.40 4.11
N SER A 56 -11.31 7.99 3.08
CA SER A 56 -11.95 8.98 2.22
C SER A 56 -11.51 8.81 0.78
N LEU A 57 -12.42 9.13 -0.13
CA LEU A 57 -12.22 9.04 -1.57
C LEU A 57 -12.95 10.22 -2.23
N SER A 58 -12.19 11.07 -2.91
CA SER A 58 -12.70 12.12 -3.78
C SER A 58 -12.22 11.89 -5.20
N LEU A 59 -13.14 11.89 -6.15
CA LEU A 59 -12.86 11.76 -7.57
C LEU A 59 -13.48 12.90 -8.34
N HIS A 60 -12.66 13.57 -9.16
CA HIS A 60 -13.14 14.61 -10.05
C HIS A 60 -12.69 14.30 -11.47
N GLN A 61 -13.66 14.17 -12.38
CA GLN A 61 -13.36 14.04 -13.80
C GLN A 61 -12.82 15.38 -14.32
N ILE A 62 -11.73 15.33 -15.06
CA ILE A 62 -11.18 16.52 -15.70
C ILE A 62 -12.07 16.85 -16.89
N GLN A 63 -12.49 18.12 -16.98
CA GLN A 63 -13.43 18.55 -18.01
C GLN A 63 -12.91 18.21 -19.42
N ASN A 64 -13.78 17.63 -20.25
CA ASN A 64 -13.47 17.22 -21.63
C ASN A 64 -12.32 16.18 -21.73
N SER A 65 -12.17 15.32 -20.71
CA SER A 65 -11.11 14.31 -20.65
C SER A 65 -11.63 13.01 -20.00
N ASP A 66 -11.04 11.89 -20.40
CA ASP A 66 -11.22 10.59 -19.74
C ASP A 66 -10.30 10.43 -18.51
N ARG A 67 -9.57 11.48 -18.14
CA ARG A 67 -8.69 11.53 -16.96
C ARG A 67 -9.45 12.00 -15.73
N TYR A 68 -8.98 11.55 -14.58
CA TYR A 68 -9.51 11.91 -13.28
C TYR A 68 -8.41 12.50 -12.40
N SER A 69 -8.78 13.42 -11.52
CA SER A 69 -8.04 13.63 -10.27
C SER A 69 -8.63 12.75 -9.17
N ALA A 70 -7.76 12.28 -8.29
CA ALA A 70 -8.11 11.41 -7.19
C ALA A 70 -7.41 11.87 -5.91
N THR A 71 -8.18 11.99 -4.83
CA THR A 71 -7.68 12.14 -3.48
C THR A 71 -8.17 10.95 -2.67
N VAL A 72 -7.26 10.13 -2.16
CA VAL A 72 -7.60 8.89 -1.44
C VAL A 72 -6.82 8.82 -0.14
N GLN A 73 -7.54 8.84 0.99
CA GLN A 73 -6.96 8.68 2.33
C GLN A 73 -7.09 7.22 2.76
N PHE A 74 -6.00 6.69 3.31
CA PHE A 74 -5.95 5.34 3.86
C PHE A 74 -5.66 5.36 5.37
N LEU A 75 -6.33 4.46 6.10
CA LEU A 75 -5.99 4.06 7.47
C LEU A 75 -5.17 2.78 7.45
N GLY A 76 -4.23 2.67 8.37
CA GLY A 76 -3.35 1.51 8.50
C GLY A 76 -1.91 1.95 8.67
N GLU A 77 -1.09 1.02 9.13
CA GLU A 77 0.35 1.21 9.30
C GLU A 77 1.08 0.25 8.36
N VAL A 78 2.15 0.73 7.74
CA VAL A 78 2.98 -0.08 6.85
C VAL A 78 4.45 0.29 7.01
N ILE A 79 5.30 -0.71 6.87
CA ILE A 79 6.76 -0.56 6.88
C ILE A 79 7.27 -0.57 5.45
N VAL A 80 7.95 0.52 5.09
CA VAL A 80 8.61 0.70 3.80
C VAL A 80 10.07 1.06 4.01
N ASP A 81 10.89 0.75 3.01
CA ASP A 81 12.27 1.20 2.90
C ASP A 81 12.42 2.07 1.66
N GLY A 82 13.45 2.91 1.66
CA GLY A 82 13.62 3.89 0.60
C GLY A 82 14.63 4.96 0.95
N ARG A 83 14.60 6.03 0.18
CA ARG A 83 15.51 7.17 0.26
C ARG A 83 14.78 8.37 0.84
N TYR A 84 15.24 8.89 1.98
CA TYR A 84 14.76 10.18 2.47
C TYR A 84 15.51 11.31 1.75
N ILE A 85 14.85 12.44 1.55
CA ILE A 85 15.41 13.65 0.92
C ILE A 85 14.98 14.85 1.74
N ASN A 86 15.93 15.64 2.21
CA ASN A 86 15.73 16.92 2.89
C ASN A 86 15.77 18.04 1.83
N TYR A 87 14.61 18.64 1.55
CA TYR A 87 14.50 19.84 0.73
C TYR A 87 14.67 21.09 1.59
N GLU A 88 15.40 22.06 1.05
CA GLU A 88 15.60 23.41 1.60
C GLU A 88 15.20 24.41 0.53
N ASP A 89 14.29 25.34 0.86
CA ASP A 89 13.81 26.40 -0.04
C ASP A 89 13.30 25.90 -1.43
N ASP A 90 12.75 24.67 -1.51
CA ASP A 90 12.20 24.15 -2.77
C ASP A 90 10.92 24.92 -3.20
N GLU A 91 10.79 25.25 -4.49
CA GLU A 91 9.67 26.07 -4.99
C GLU A 91 8.30 25.42 -4.78
N PHE A 92 8.24 24.08 -4.80
CA PHE A 92 7.01 23.32 -4.61
C PHE A 92 6.91 22.73 -3.20
N LEU A 93 8.00 22.17 -2.70
CA LEU A 93 8.06 21.40 -1.46
C LEU A 93 8.50 22.22 -0.25
N GLY A 94 9.00 23.44 -0.46
CA GLY A 94 9.57 24.29 0.58
C GLY A 94 10.64 23.57 1.39
N ASP A 95 10.66 23.85 2.70
CA ASP A 95 11.44 23.08 3.65
C ASP A 95 10.68 21.82 4.04
N SER A 96 10.94 20.69 3.40
CA SER A 96 10.28 19.44 3.71
C SER A 96 11.19 18.22 3.61
N VAL A 97 10.82 17.17 4.33
CA VAL A 97 11.38 15.84 4.19
C VAL A 97 10.43 15.00 3.36
N ALA A 98 10.93 14.50 2.24
CA ALA A 98 10.25 13.54 1.38
C ALA A 98 10.90 12.16 1.47
N PHE A 99 10.21 11.16 0.94
CA PHE A 99 10.65 9.78 0.94
C PHE A 99 10.30 9.11 -0.38
N GLU A 100 11.31 8.64 -1.10
CA GLU A 100 11.17 7.81 -2.30
C GLU A 100 11.21 6.34 -1.90
N VAL A 101 10.12 5.61 -2.11
CA VAL A 101 9.99 4.21 -1.69
C VAL A 101 10.80 3.31 -2.63
N SER A 102 11.49 2.33 -2.07
CA SER A 102 12.24 1.35 -2.86
C SER A 102 11.29 0.43 -3.63
N SER A 103 11.76 -0.13 -4.74
CA SER A 103 11.00 -1.12 -5.49
C SER A 103 10.71 -2.40 -4.68
N GLU A 104 11.49 -2.67 -3.62
CA GLU A 104 11.31 -3.86 -2.78
C GLU A 104 10.08 -3.75 -1.89
N THR A 105 9.65 -2.54 -1.53
CA THR A 105 8.48 -2.33 -0.66
C THR A 105 7.41 -1.40 -1.23
N GLU A 106 7.60 -0.86 -2.44
CA GLU A 106 6.59 -0.08 -3.16
C GLU A 106 5.25 -0.82 -3.29
N HIS A 107 5.28 -2.14 -3.49
CA HIS A 107 4.09 -2.99 -3.58
C HIS A 107 3.29 -3.11 -2.27
N ARG A 108 3.75 -2.54 -1.17
CA ARG A 108 3.03 -2.50 0.12
C ARG A 108 2.18 -1.25 0.27
N LEU A 109 2.27 -0.31 -0.67
CA LEU A 109 1.48 0.91 -0.68
C LEU A 109 0.44 0.89 -1.80
N PRO A 110 -0.80 1.35 -1.53
CA PRO A 110 -1.80 1.53 -2.56
C PRO A 110 -1.30 2.46 -3.67
N LYS A 111 -1.62 2.15 -4.92
CA LYS A 111 -1.25 2.94 -6.09
C LYS A 111 -2.40 2.96 -7.09
N LEU A 112 -2.65 4.12 -7.70
CA LEU A 112 -3.68 4.24 -8.73
C LEU A 112 -3.22 3.51 -9.99
N ASN A 113 -4.14 2.82 -10.67
CA ASN A 113 -3.86 2.08 -11.90
C ASN A 113 -3.38 2.92 -13.08
N PHE A 114 -3.55 4.25 -13.03
CA PHE A 114 -3.07 5.20 -14.01
C PHE A 114 -1.92 6.09 -13.50
N ASP A 115 -1.39 5.84 -12.29
CA ASP A 115 -0.22 6.55 -11.78
C ASP A 115 1.06 5.77 -12.11
N GLU A 116 1.79 6.22 -13.13
CA GLU A 116 3.02 5.58 -13.61
C GLU A 116 4.28 6.04 -12.85
N ARG A 117 4.15 7.00 -11.91
CA ARG A 117 5.30 7.53 -11.16
C ARG A 117 5.83 6.46 -10.21
N ARG A 118 7.11 6.57 -9.81
CA ARG A 118 7.59 5.85 -8.63
C ARG A 118 6.81 6.33 -7.40
N THR A 119 6.50 5.43 -6.47
CA THR A 119 5.87 5.84 -5.22
C THR A 119 6.84 6.65 -4.38
N TRP A 120 6.46 7.89 -4.11
CA TRP A 120 7.11 8.79 -3.17
C TRP A 120 6.05 9.52 -2.36
N PHE A 121 6.41 10.07 -1.22
CA PHE A 121 5.52 10.90 -0.39
C PHE A 121 6.30 11.95 0.40
N VAL A 122 5.59 13.00 0.81
CA VAL A 122 6.07 13.99 1.79
C VAL A 122 5.55 13.61 3.17
N PHE A 123 6.38 13.76 4.21
CA PHE A 123 5.89 13.52 5.57
C PHE A 123 4.92 14.63 6.01
N ASN A 124 3.72 14.32 6.50
CA ASN A 124 2.79 15.36 6.97
C ASN A 124 3.10 15.86 8.39
N ASN A 125 3.95 15.15 9.13
CA ASN A 125 4.50 15.55 10.43
C ASN A 125 5.96 15.98 10.32
N GLN A 126 6.17 17.05 9.53
CA GLN A 126 7.50 17.59 9.18
C GLN A 126 8.42 17.84 10.39
N ASP A 127 7.90 18.31 11.53
CA ASP A 127 8.72 18.54 12.72
C ASP A 127 9.45 17.28 13.19
N MET A 128 8.75 16.13 13.22
CA MET A 128 9.34 14.85 13.61
C MET A 128 10.31 14.34 12.54
N ALA A 129 9.93 14.45 11.27
CA ALA A 129 10.78 14.01 10.17
C ALA A 129 12.09 14.82 10.13
N LYS A 130 12.03 16.15 10.29
CA LYS A 130 13.20 17.04 10.32
C LYS A 130 14.07 16.80 11.56
N ASP A 131 13.48 16.55 12.73
CA ASP A 131 14.27 16.27 13.95
C ASP A 131 15.17 15.04 13.80
N ILE A 132 14.73 14.06 12.99
CA ILE A 132 15.45 12.80 12.74
C ILE A 132 16.36 12.89 11.51
N PHE A 133 15.80 13.28 10.36
CA PHE A 133 16.49 13.25 9.06
C PHE A 133 17.22 14.57 8.74
N GLY A 134 16.71 15.71 9.20
CA GLY A 134 17.32 17.02 8.93
C GLY A 134 18.65 17.26 9.65
N LYS A 135 18.99 16.41 10.63
CA LYS A 135 20.32 16.40 11.29
C LYS A 135 21.35 15.55 10.54
N ARG A 136 20.93 14.85 9.49
CA ARG A 136 21.76 13.91 8.70
C ARG A 136 22.15 14.54 7.36
N ALA A 137 22.76 13.74 6.49
CA ALA A 137 23.05 14.13 5.11
C ALA A 137 21.76 14.59 4.38
N PRO A 138 21.88 15.43 3.32
CA PRO A 138 20.73 15.93 2.56
C PRO A 138 19.82 14.82 2.01
N ASP A 139 20.37 13.65 1.74
CA ASP A 139 19.61 12.44 1.46
C ASP A 139 20.30 11.21 2.07
N GLY A 140 19.59 10.10 2.14
CA GLY A 140 20.10 8.84 2.67
C GLY A 140 19.04 7.74 2.61
N TYR A 141 19.41 6.51 2.98
CA TYR A 141 18.47 5.39 2.98
C TYR A 141 17.94 5.11 4.38
N ALA A 142 16.65 4.81 4.49
CA ALA A 142 16.02 4.45 5.75
C ALA A 142 14.92 3.42 5.56
N LYS A 143 14.55 2.76 6.66
CA LYS A 143 13.35 1.95 6.82
C LYS A 143 12.46 2.63 7.84
N VAL A 144 11.22 2.89 7.46
CA VAL A 144 10.28 3.68 8.25
C VAL A 144 8.95 2.95 8.39
N ALA A 145 8.32 3.10 9.56
CA ALA A 145 6.91 2.82 9.74
C ALA A 145 6.14 4.12 9.46
N ILE A 146 5.13 4.04 8.59
CA ILE A 146 4.25 5.15 8.25
C ILE A 146 2.79 4.78 8.44
N LYS A 147 1.95 5.80 8.63
CA LYS A 147 0.50 5.67 8.67
C LYS A 147 -0.17 6.87 8.00
N ASP A 148 -1.50 6.86 7.98
CA ASP A 148 -2.32 7.96 7.46
C ASP A 148 -1.93 8.33 6.01
N TYR A 149 -1.70 7.33 5.16
CA TYR A 149 -1.23 7.52 3.78
C TYR A 149 -2.30 8.18 2.90
N LEU A 150 -1.90 9.22 2.16
CA LEU A 150 -2.76 10.01 1.30
C LEU A 150 -2.20 10.02 -0.11
N ILE A 151 -3.02 9.66 -1.09
CA ILE A 151 -2.71 9.87 -2.51
C ILE A 151 -3.39 11.16 -2.94
N CYS A 152 -2.62 12.12 -3.47
CA CYS A 152 -3.11 13.34 -4.13
C CYS A 152 -2.67 13.33 -5.58
N TYR A 153 -3.56 12.86 -6.47
CA TYR A 153 -3.30 12.80 -7.89
C TYR A 153 -4.14 13.85 -8.64
N ALA A 154 -3.52 14.91 -9.16
CA ALA A 154 -4.16 15.89 -10.03
C ALA A 154 -3.23 16.33 -11.18
N PRO A 155 -3.73 16.77 -12.35
CA PRO A 155 -2.90 17.05 -13.53
C PRO A 155 -1.72 18.02 -13.34
N THR A 156 -1.85 18.96 -12.41
CA THR A 156 -0.87 20.01 -12.15
C THR A 156 -0.07 19.78 -10.87
N GLU A 157 -0.61 19.01 -9.94
CA GLU A 157 -0.02 18.78 -8.62
C GLU A 157 -0.27 17.32 -8.25
N VAL A 158 0.81 16.54 -8.27
CA VAL A 158 0.76 15.12 -7.99
C VAL A 158 1.76 14.83 -6.87
N PHE A 159 1.27 14.51 -5.67
CA PHE A 159 2.11 14.14 -4.53
C PHE A 159 1.35 13.15 -3.66
N ASN A 160 2.06 12.45 -2.78
CA ASN A 160 1.44 11.67 -1.73
C ASN A 160 1.92 12.21 -0.38
N GLU A 161 1.17 11.93 0.66
CA GLU A 161 1.59 12.21 2.03
C GLU A 161 1.55 10.96 2.88
N ALA A 162 2.38 10.94 3.92
CA ALA A 162 2.30 9.93 4.96
C ALA A 162 2.72 10.53 6.29
N ARG A 163 2.19 10.01 7.40
CA ARG A 163 2.66 10.35 8.74
C ARG A 163 3.77 9.39 9.14
N LEU A 164 4.94 9.91 9.50
CA LEU A 164 6.02 9.14 10.12
C LEU A 164 5.58 8.65 11.50
N VAL A 165 5.66 7.34 11.74
CA VAL A 165 5.45 6.72 13.04
C VAL A 165 6.77 6.46 13.74
N GLU A 166 7.72 5.85 13.03
CA GLU A 166 9.02 5.43 13.56
C GLU A 166 10.04 5.29 12.44
N VAL A 167 11.32 5.55 12.76
CA VAL A 167 12.46 5.15 11.93
C VAL A 167 13.03 3.85 12.50
N ILE A 168 12.87 2.76 11.75
CA ILE A 168 13.26 1.41 12.16
C ILE A 168 14.76 1.20 11.94
N ASP A 169 15.25 1.71 10.81
CA ASP A 169 16.65 1.61 10.44
C ASP A 169 17.02 2.80 9.55
N VAL A 170 18.28 3.18 9.57
CA VAL A 170 18.81 4.26 8.76
C VAL A 170 20.26 3.97 8.45
N ALA A 171 20.59 3.95 7.16
CA ALA A 171 21.95 3.78 6.71
C ALA A 171 22.71 5.10 6.92
N ASP A 172 23.89 5.00 7.51
CA ASP A 172 24.83 6.12 7.68
C ASP A 172 25.70 6.33 6.43
#